data_AF-A0A957IK37-F1
#
_entry.id   AF-A0A957IK37-F1
#
_cell.length_a   1.000
_cell.length_b   1.000
_cell.length_c   1.000
_cell.angle_alpha   90.00
_cell.angle_beta   90.00
_cell.angle_gamma   90.00
#
_symmetry.space_group_name_H-M   'P 1'
#
loop_
_entity.id
_entity.type
_entity.pdbx_description
1 polymer ?
#
loop_
_entity_poly.entity_id
_entity_poly.type
_entity_poly.pdbx_seq_one_letter_code
_entity_poly.pdbx_strand_id
1 'polypeptide(L)'
;EKELLGCHYTDFLRQDFKVEMIKIYNKQKAEHTPNTYHEFVILDKDQKEIWLGQNVQLIIENGEVVGFQALARDITIRRQAEEKLRIRSTELNVTNAKLAKALRAKDEFLANMSHELRTPLNAVLGKAEILLEGINGPLNEKQVASIQVIEESGNHLLDLINDILDVAKIEAGKISLDIQPVILANICESSMQFVRQMAHKKSIKLNADIDHSLKTC
;
A
#
# COMPACT_ATOMS: atom_id res chain seq x y z
N GLU A 1 19.29 -36.18 -35.17
CA GLU A 1 18.24 -36.44 -36.18
C GLU A 1 18.17 -37.90 -36.64
N LYS A 2 19.28 -38.53 -37.08
CA LYS A 2 19.27 -39.95 -37.53
C LYS A 2 18.93 -40.99 -36.44
N GLU A 3 19.10 -40.66 -35.16
CA GLU A 3 18.84 -41.58 -34.03
C GLU A 3 17.36 -41.65 -33.59
N LEU A 4 16.50 -40.77 -34.10
CA LEU A 4 15.08 -40.69 -33.71
C LEU A 4 14.12 -41.25 -34.78
N LEU A 5 14.64 -41.54 -35.97
CA LEU A 5 13.86 -42.13 -37.07
C LEU A 5 13.53 -43.60 -36.73
N GLY A 6 12.23 -43.90 -36.63
CA GLY A 6 11.71 -45.25 -36.35
C GLY A 6 11.41 -45.52 -34.87
N CYS A 7 11.76 -44.62 -33.96
CA CYS A 7 11.35 -44.69 -32.55
C CYS A 7 9.92 -44.19 -32.39
N HIS A 8 9.15 -44.79 -31.46
CA HIS A 8 7.81 -44.31 -31.19
C HIS A 8 7.90 -43.10 -30.25
N TYR A 9 7.15 -42.03 -30.52
CA TYR A 9 7.25 -40.78 -29.74
C TYR A 9 6.98 -40.98 -28.23
N THR A 10 6.23 -42.03 -27.88
CA THR A 10 5.96 -42.38 -26.48
C THR A 10 7.19 -42.86 -25.70
N ASP A 11 8.25 -43.26 -26.38
CA ASP A 11 9.47 -43.79 -25.75
C ASP A 11 10.22 -42.69 -24.98
N PHE A 12 9.99 -41.42 -25.34
CA PHE A 12 10.64 -40.26 -24.73
C PHE A 12 9.76 -39.54 -23.69
N LEU A 13 8.49 -39.93 -23.56
CA LEU A 13 7.56 -39.33 -22.61
C LEU A 13 7.84 -39.81 -21.18
N ARG A 14 7.73 -38.90 -20.20
CA ARG A 14 7.66 -39.31 -18.79
C ARG A 14 6.43 -40.19 -18.57
N GLN A 15 6.56 -41.19 -17.69
CA GLN A 15 5.60 -42.29 -17.56
C GLN A 15 4.16 -41.83 -17.26
N ASP A 16 4.00 -40.73 -16.53
CA ASP A 16 2.72 -40.10 -16.20
C ASP A 16 2.00 -39.48 -17.41
N PHE A 17 2.74 -39.00 -18.40
CA PHE A 17 2.17 -38.38 -19.61
C PHE A 17 1.86 -39.37 -20.74
N LYS A 18 2.38 -40.61 -20.71
CA LYS A 18 2.20 -41.59 -21.81
C LYS A 18 0.74 -41.86 -22.12
N VAL A 19 -0.06 -42.19 -21.10
CA VAL A 19 -1.48 -42.54 -21.28
C VAL A 19 -2.30 -41.33 -21.74
N GLU A 20 -2.00 -40.15 -21.18
CA GLU A 20 -2.68 -38.90 -21.53
C GLU A 20 -2.41 -38.50 -22.97
N MET A 21 -1.15 -38.55 -23.41
CA MET A 21 -0.76 -38.19 -24.77
C MET A 21 -1.34 -39.14 -25.82
N ILE A 22 -1.43 -40.44 -25.55
CA ILE A 22 -2.10 -41.39 -26.45
C ILE A 22 -3.58 -41.03 -26.60
N LYS A 23 -4.26 -40.71 -25.49
CA LYS A 23 -5.67 -40.29 -25.52
C LYS A 23 -5.87 -39.02 -26.33
N ILE A 24 -4.98 -38.04 -26.17
CA ILE A 24 -5.00 -36.77 -26.89
C ILE A 24 -4.92 -36.99 -28.41
N TYR A 25 -3.94 -37.78 -28.88
CA TYR A 25 -3.74 -38.03 -30.31
C TYR A 25 -4.91 -38.83 -30.92
N ASN A 26 -5.41 -39.84 -30.20
CA ASN A 26 -6.58 -40.61 -30.64
C ASN A 26 -7.84 -39.74 -30.70
N LYS A 27 -8.04 -38.86 -29.71
CA LYS A 27 -9.17 -37.92 -29.69
C LYS A 27 -9.09 -36.94 -30.85
N GLN A 28 -7.92 -36.33 -31.09
CA GLN A 28 -7.71 -35.43 -32.22
C GLN A 28 -8.05 -36.08 -33.56
N LYS A 29 -7.61 -37.34 -33.78
CA LYS A 29 -7.93 -38.11 -34.98
C LYS A 29 -9.42 -38.41 -35.10
N ALA A 30 -10.06 -38.87 -34.02
CA ALA A 30 -11.48 -39.21 -34.04
C ALA A 30 -12.36 -37.99 -34.34
N GLU A 31 -12.02 -36.84 -33.74
CA GLU A 31 -12.76 -35.58 -33.90
C GLU A 31 -12.36 -34.80 -35.16
N HIS A 32 -11.38 -35.27 -35.93
CA HIS A 32 -10.82 -34.57 -37.09
C HIS A 32 -10.36 -33.13 -36.77
N THR A 33 -9.86 -32.91 -35.54
CA THR A 33 -9.40 -31.60 -35.08
C THR A 33 -8.10 -31.21 -35.82
N PRO A 34 -8.09 -30.15 -36.64
CA PRO A 34 -6.97 -29.88 -37.55
C PRO A 34 -5.65 -29.55 -36.84
N ASN A 35 -5.71 -28.88 -35.69
CA ASN A 35 -4.54 -28.44 -34.92
C ASN A 35 -4.85 -28.49 -33.43
N THR A 36 -3.91 -29.01 -32.64
CA THR A 36 -3.94 -29.01 -31.18
C THR A 36 -2.62 -28.54 -30.58
N TYR A 37 -2.66 -27.99 -29.36
CA TYR A 37 -1.47 -27.59 -28.62
C TYR A 37 -1.46 -28.23 -27.24
N HIS A 38 -0.34 -28.87 -26.89
CA HIS A 38 -0.17 -29.60 -25.63
C HIS A 38 1.19 -29.32 -25.00
N GLU A 39 1.21 -29.26 -23.67
CA GLU A 39 2.44 -29.10 -22.89
C GLU A 39 2.63 -30.30 -21.98
N PHE A 40 3.77 -30.98 -22.10
CA PHE A 40 4.09 -32.19 -21.36
C PHE A 40 5.58 -32.32 -21.09
N VAL A 41 5.95 -33.24 -20.20
CA VAL A 41 7.34 -33.48 -19.83
C VAL A 41 7.89 -34.68 -20.60
N ILE A 42 9.05 -34.48 -21.21
CA ILE A 42 9.90 -35.56 -21.73
C ILE A 42 11.15 -35.72 -20.86
N LEU A 43 11.79 -36.86 -21.01
CA LEU A 43 13.11 -37.13 -20.43
C LEU A 43 14.14 -37.08 -21.55
N ASP A 44 15.20 -36.30 -21.37
CA ASP A 44 16.34 -36.33 -22.29
C ASP A 44 17.21 -37.60 -22.07
N LYS A 45 18.28 -37.71 -22.86
CA LYS A 45 19.24 -38.83 -22.77
C LYS A 45 19.88 -39.00 -21.38
N ASP A 46 19.94 -37.92 -20.61
CA ASP A 46 20.54 -37.85 -19.28
C ASP A 46 19.47 -37.95 -18.17
N GLN A 47 18.23 -38.36 -18.52
CA GLN A 47 17.07 -38.47 -17.62
C GLN A 47 16.63 -37.12 -17.01
N LYS A 48 16.98 -36.00 -17.64
CA LYS A 48 16.54 -34.67 -17.22
C LYS A 48 15.17 -34.36 -17.78
N GLU A 49 14.32 -33.78 -16.93
CA GLU A 49 13.00 -33.31 -17.34
C GLU A 49 13.09 -32.07 -18.22
N ILE A 50 12.45 -32.13 -19.39
CA ILE A 50 12.29 -31.02 -20.32
C ILE A 50 10.80 -30.85 -20.58
N TRP A 51 10.30 -29.64 -20.37
CA TRP A 51 8.95 -29.27 -20.76
C TRP A 51 8.92 -28.97 -22.27
N LEU A 52 8.09 -29.70 -23.00
CA LEU A 52 7.82 -29.43 -24.40
C LEU A 52 6.44 -28.82 -24.56
N GLY A 53 6.36 -27.73 -25.31
CA GLY A 53 5.14 -27.25 -25.93
C GLY A 53 5.08 -27.78 -27.35
N GLN A 54 4.06 -28.55 -27.68
CA GLN A 54 3.91 -29.22 -28.98
C GLN A 54 2.64 -28.75 -29.67
N ASN A 55 2.78 -28.27 -30.90
CA ASN A 55 1.68 -28.04 -31.82
C ASN A 55 1.59 -29.25 -32.77
N VAL A 56 0.43 -29.90 -32.83
CA VAL A 56 0.19 -31.11 -33.63
C VAL A 56 -0.87 -30.82 -34.68
N GLN A 57 -0.49 -30.95 -35.94
CA GLN A 57 -1.36 -30.82 -37.10
C GLN A 57 -1.73 -32.17 -37.66
N LEU A 58 -2.99 -32.32 -38.02
CA LEU A 58 -3.51 -33.51 -38.69
C LEU A 58 -3.17 -33.44 -40.18
N ILE A 59 -2.56 -34.50 -40.73
CA ILE A 59 -2.33 -34.62 -42.17
C ILE A 59 -3.50 -35.40 -42.77
N ILE A 60 -4.25 -34.74 -43.65
CA ILE A 60 -5.39 -35.33 -44.36
C ILE A 60 -5.06 -35.39 -45.85
N GLU A 61 -5.19 -36.56 -46.45
CA GLU A 61 -5.11 -36.76 -47.90
C GLU A 61 -6.36 -37.50 -48.38
N ASN A 62 -6.97 -37.05 -49.48
CA ASN A 62 -8.19 -37.64 -50.05
C ASN A 62 -9.37 -37.82 -49.06
N GLY A 63 -9.43 -36.98 -48.02
CA GLY A 63 -10.46 -37.05 -46.98
C GLY A 63 -10.15 -38.03 -45.84
N GLU A 64 -9.01 -38.70 -45.87
CA GLU A 64 -8.58 -39.63 -44.82
C GLU A 64 -7.39 -39.08 -44.03
N VAL A 65 -7.36 -39.37 -42.74
CA VAL A 65 -6.24 -39.02 -41.85
C VAL A 65 -5.06 -39.96 -42.12
N VAL A 66 -4.03 -39.45 -42.80
CA VAL A 66 -2.83 -40.21 -43.15
C VAL A 66 -1.71 -40.08 -42.12
N GLY A 67 -1.77 -39.09 -41.23
CA GLY A 67 -0.79 -38.95 -40.16
C GLY A 67 -0.90 -37.69 -39.33
N PHE A 68 0.17 -37.43 -38.58
CA PHE A 68 0.33 -36.23 -37.76
C PHE A 68 1.67 -35.57 -38.07
N GLN A 69 1.67 -34.24 -38.12
CA GLN A 69 2.88 -33.43 -38.12
C GLN A 69 2.96 -32.70 -36.79
N ALA A 70 4.05 -32.87 -36.04
CA ALA A 70 4.22 -32.21 -34.75
C ALA A 70 5.44 -31.29 -34.74
N LEU A 71 5.26 -30.07 -34.26
CA LEU A 71 6.33 -29.12 -33.96
C LEU A 71 6.44 -28.97 -32.45
N ALA A 72 7.56 -29.43 -31.89
CA ALA A 72 7.85 -29.31 -30.46
C ALA A 72 8.86 -28.18 -30.20
N ARG A 73 8.65 -27.44 -29.12
CA ARG A 73 9.56 -26.42 -28.60
C ARG A 73 9.83 -26.68 -27.13
N ASP A 74 11.10 -26.59 -26.73
CA ASP A 74 11.46 -26.55 -25.31
C ASP A 74 10.93 -25.25 -24.68
N ILE A 75 10.04 -25.40 -23.71
CA ILE A 75 9.41 -24.31 -22.96
C ILE A 75 9.86 -24.31 -21.48
N THR A 76 10.86 -25.12 -21.11
CA THR A 76 11.34 -25.28 -19.73
C THR A 76 11.73 -23.93 -19.12
N ILE A 77 12.53 -23.14 -19.85
CA ILE A 77 12.95 -21.80 -19.40
C ILE A 77 11.74 -20.88 -19.22
N ARG A 78 10.77 -20.91 -20.15
CA ARG A 78 9.56 -20.09 -20.10
C ARG A 78 8.71 -20.44 -18.87
N ARG A 79 8.41 -21.73 -18.66
CA ARG A 79 7.65 -22.21 -17.49
C ARG A 79 8.33 -21.86 -16.17
N GLN A 80 9.65 -22.01 -16.08
CA GLN A 80 10.40 -21.64 -14.89
C GLN A 80 10.36 -20.12 -14.63
N ALA A 81 10.41 -19.30 -15.67
CA ALA A 81 10.28 -17.86 -15.55
C ALA A 81 8.87 -17.45 -15.10
N GLU A 82 7.83 -18.03 -15.69
CA GLU A 82 6.42 -17.82 -15.32
C GLU A 82 6.16 -18.21 -13.86
N GLU A 83 6.66 -19.36 -13.41
CA GLU A 83 6.49 -19.79 -12.02
C GLU A 83 7.24 -18.88 -11.04
N LYS A 84 8.47 -18.46 -11.37
CA LYS A 84 9.22 -17.47 -10.57
C LYS A 84 8.47 -16.15 -10.48
N LEU A 85 7.87 -15.68 -11.57
CA LEU A 85 7.06 -14.46 -11.59
C LEU A 85 5.80 -14.63 -10.73
N ARG A 86 5.13 -15.77 -10.82
CA ARG A 86 3.94 -16.10 -10.00
C ARG A 86 4.28 -16.08 -8.52
N ILE A 87 5.34 -16.78 -8.11
CA ILE A 87 5.81 -16.80 -6.73
C ILE A 87 6.11 -15.39 -6.24
N ARG A 88 6.95 -14.63 -6.96
CA ARG A 88 7.28 -13.24 -6.60
C ARG A 88 6.05 -12.34 -6.50
N SER A 89 5.10 -12.48 -7.42
CA SER A 89 3.85 -11.71 -7.37
C SER A 89 3.04 -12.04 -6.11
N THR A 90 2.95 -13.32 -5.74
CA THR A 90 2.27 -13.72 -4.50
C THR A 90 2.98 -13.20 -3.24
N GLU A 91 4.31 -13.27 -3.19
CA GLU A 91 5.12 -12.74 -2.09
C GLU A 91 4.96 -11.22 -1.96
N LEU A 92 4.96 -10.51 -3.08
CA LEU A 92 4.76 -9.06 -3.13
C LEU A 92 3.37 -8.68 -2.61
N ASN A 93 2.33 -9.39 -3.04
CA ASN A 93 0.95 -9.15 -2.57
C ASN A 93 0.81 -9.37 -1.07
N VAL A 94 1.38 -10.46 -0.53
CA VAL A 94 1.38 -10.74 0.91
C VAL A 94 2.14 -9.65 1.67
N THR A 95 3.29 -9.21 1.17
CA THR A 95 4.11 -8.18 1.79
C THR A 95 3.39 -6.82 1.79
N ASN A 96 2.78 -6.44 0.67
CA ASN A 96 1.98 -5.22 0.57
C ASN A 96 0.78 -5.24 1.51
N ALA A 97 0.08 -6.37 1.64
CA ALA A 97 -1.03 -6.50 2.58
C ALA A 97 -0.58 -6.33 4.04
N LYS A 98 0.57 -6.92 4.41
CA LYS A 98 1.17 -6.75 5.75
C LYS A 98 1.57 -5.29 5.99
N LEU A 99 2.21 -4.65 5.02
CA LEU A 99 2.61 -3.25 5.10
C LEU A 99 1.39 -2.33 5.26
N ALA A 100 0.34 -2.53 4.46
CA ALA A 100 -0.90 -1.76 4.56
C ALA A 100 -1.56 -1.91 5.94
N LYS A 101 -1.56 -3.12 6.51
CA LYS A 101 -2.06 -3.36 7.87
C LYS A 101 -1.22 -2.64 8.92
N ALA A 102 0.11 -2.68 8.79
CA ALA A 102 1.02 -1.99 9.71
C ALA A 102 0.85 -0.46 9.64
N LEU A 103 0.71 0.10 8.44
CA LEU A 103 0.45 1.53 8.25
C LEU A 103 -0.87 1.97 8.89
N ARG A 104 -1.96 1.20 8.68
CA ARG A 104 -3.24 1.51 9.35
C ARG A 104 -3.13 1.44 10.87
N ALA A 105 -2.44 0.45 11.40
CA ALA A 105 -2.23 0.32 12.84
C ALA A 105 -1.38 1.48 13.41
N LYS A 106 -0.34 1.91 12.67
CA LYS A 106 0.45 3.11 13.01
C LYS A 106 -0.45 4.35 13.07
N ASP A 107 -1.26 4.58 12.04
CA ASP A 107 -2.15 5.75 11.97
C ASP A 107 -3.15 5.78 13.14
N GLU A 108 -3.80 4.64 13.40
CA GLU A 108 -4.76 4.49 14.50
C GLU A 108 -4.09 4.69 15.85
N PHE A 109 -2.90 4.12 16.05
CA PHE A 109 -2.12 4.31 17.26
C PHE A 109 -1.78 5.78 17.49
N LEU A 110 -1.28 6.50 16.48
CA LEU A 110 -0.91 7.91 16.62
C LEU A 110 -2.13 8.79 16.91
N ALA A 111 -3.25 8.55 16.22
CA ALA A 111 -4.48 9.29 16.45
C ALA A 111 -5.01 9.07 17.89
N ASN A 112 -5.10 7.81 18.32
CA ASN A 112 -5.60 7.46 19.66
C ASN A 112 -4.68 8.00 20.75
N MET A 113 -3.36 7.81 20.62
CA MET A 113 -2.40 8.30 21.60
C MET A 113 -2.45 9.82 21.74
N SER A 114 -2.66 10.56 20.65
CA SER A 114 -2.79 12.01 20.76
C SER A 114 -4.02 12.42 21.58
N HIS A 115 -5.17 11.77 21.37
CA HIS A 115 -6.38 12.05 22.15
C HIS A 115 -6.21 11.70 23.64
N GLU A 116 -5.61 10.54 23.91
CA GLU A 116 -5.32 10.05 25.27
C GLU A 116 -4.29 10.92 26.00
N LEU A 117 -3.35 11.56 25.28
CA LEU A 117 -2.37 12.49 25.87
C LEU A 117 -2.94 13.90 26.05
N ARG A 118 -3.74 14.39 25.10
CA ARG A 118 -4.30 15.75 25.13
C ARG A 118 -5.25 15.97 26.30
N THR A 119 -6.06 14.96 26.64
CA THR A 119 -7.04 15.05 27.73
C THR A 119 -6.41 15.30 29.11
N PRO A 120 -5.47 14.46 29.61
CA PRO A 120 -4.82 14.70 30.89
C PRO A 120 -3.93 15.95 30.86
N LEU A 121 -3.28 16.25 29.73
CA LEU A 121 -2.45 17.44 29.59
C LEU A 121 -3.29 18.73 29.71
N ASN A 122 -4.42 18.81 29.03
CA ASN A 122 -5.35 19.92 29.15
C ASN A 122 -5.91 20.06 30.57
N ALA A 123 -6.13 18.94 31.29
CA ALA A 123 -6.54 18.98 32.68
C ALA A 123 -5.45 19.56 33.60
N VAL A 124 -4.17 19.23 33.36
CA VAL A 124 -3.02 19.80 34.08
C VAL A 124 -2.87 21.29 33.78
N LEU A 125 -2.94 21.69 32.50
CA LEU A 125 -2.85 23.09 32.09
C LEU A 125 -4.01 23.92 32.65
N GLY A 126 -5.25 23.41 32.59
CA GLY A 126 -6.40 24.08 33.17
C GLY A 126 -6.29 24.24 34.69
N LYS A 127 -5.72 23.25 35.40
CA LYS A 127 -5.43 23.39 36.84
C LYS A 127 -4.35 24.43 37.11
N ALA A 128 -3.29 24.47 36.30
CA ALA A 128 -2.25 25.48 36.41
C ALA A 128 -2.84 26.89 36.19
N GLU A 129 -3.70 27.06 35.19
CA GLU A 129 -4.37 28.35 34.91
C GLU A 129 -5.26 28.80 36.08
N ILE A 130 -6.11 27.91 36.62
CA ILE A 130 -6.98 28.22 37.78
C ILE A 130 -6.15 28.64 39.02
N LEU A 131 -5.00 27.99 39.24
CA LEU A 131 -4.10 28.35 40.34
C LEU A 131 -3.48 29.72 40.11
N LEU A 132 -3.03 30.03 38.90
CA LEU A 132 -2.46 31.33 38.54
C LEU A 132 -3.49 32.47 38.58
N GLU A 133 -4.75 32.19 38.29
CA GLU A 133 -5.85 33.15 38.42
C GLU A 133 -6.20 33.48 39.88
N GLY A 134 -5.60 32.78 40.85
CA GLY A 134 -5.81 33.03 42.28
C GLY A 134 -7.18 32.59 42.79
N ILE A 135 -7.94 31.83 42.00
CA ILE A 135 -9.29 31.34 42.35
C ILE A 135 -9.25 30.46 43.60
N ASN A 136 -8.17 29.69 43.78
CA ASN A 136 -7.97 28.80 44.93
C ASN A 136 -7.17 29.44 46.07
N GLY A 137 -7.03 30.76 46.07
CA GLY A 137 -6.29 31.51 47.08
C GLY A 137 -4.92 32.01 46.60
N PRO A 138 -4.24 32.83 47.43
CA PRO A 138 -2.98 33.47 47.04
C PRO A 138 -1.82 32.47 46.99
N LEU A 139 -0.98 32.62 45.97
CA LEU A 139 0.26 31.86 45.79
C LEU A 139 1.47 32.72 46.16
N ASN A 140 2.53 32.08 46.68
CA ASN A 140 3.82 32.75 46.84
C ASN A 140 4.61 32.76 45.52
N GLU A 141 5.63 33.63 45.44
CA GLU A 141 6.44 33.80 44.22
C GLU A 141 7.07 32.50 43.70
N LYS A 142 7.53 31.62 44.59
CA LYS A 142 8.13 30.33 44.20
C LYS A 142 7.09 29.39 43.60
N GLN A 143 5.87 29.37 44.14
CA GLN A 143 4.76 28.59 43.61
C GLN A 143 4.35 29.10 42.23
N VAL A 144 4.23 30.42 42.05
CA VAL A 144 3.92 31.04 40.75
C VAL A 144 4.97 30.64 39.70
N ALA A 145 6.25 30.82 40.01
CA ALA A 145 7.34 30.44 39.10
C ALA A 145 7.30 28.94 38.74
N SER A 146 7.00 28.08 39.71
CA SER A 146 6.90 26.63 39.47
C SER A 146 5.72 26.27 38.57
N ILE A 147 4.56 26.92 38.76
CA ILE A 147 3.37 26.68 37.94
C ILE A 147 3.56 27.19 36.51
N GLN A 148 4.23 28.33 36.34
CA GLN A 148 4.59 28.85 35.01
C GLN A 148 5.50 27.87 34.23
N VAL A 149 6.46 27.24 34.90
CA VAL A 149 7.29 26.20 34.27
C VAL A 149 6.45 24.98 33.85
N ILE A 150 5.46 24.57 34.66
CA ILE A 150 4.53 23.49 34.30
C ILE A 150 3.71 23.89 33.07
N GLU A 151 3.22 25.13 33.02
CA GLU A 151 2.45 25.66 31.89
C GLU A 151 3.28 25.69 30.60
N GLU A 152 4.49 26.26 30.64
CA GLU A 152 5.41 26.30 29.49
C GLU A 152 5.75 24.89 29.00
N SER A 153 6.10 23.98 29.92
CA SER A 153 6.44 22.60 29.57
C SER A 153 5.25 21.85 28.98
N GLY A 154 4.05 22.07 29.51
CA GLY A 154 2.83 21.44 29.02
C GLY A 154 2.42 21.93 27.64
N ASN A 155 2.51 23.24 27.39
CA ASN A 155 2.28 23.81 26.06
C ASN A 155 3.30 23.30 25.04
N HIS A 156 4.59 23.25 25.41
CA HIS A 156 5.63 22.70 24.54
C HIS A 156 5.37 21.23 24.16
N LEU A 157 4.92 20.41 25.12
CA LEU A 157 4.55 19.02 24.84
C LEU A 157 3.33 18.93 23.91
N LEU A 158 2.35 19.82 24.06
CA LEU A 158 1.18 19.87 23.18
C LEU A 158 1.58 20.16 21.74
N ASP A 159 2.49 21.11 21.54
CA ASP A 159 3.04 21.47 20.21
C ASP A 159 3.74 20.27 19.57
N LEU A 160 4.62 19.59 20.30
CA LEU A 160 5.30 18.38 19.82
C LEU A 160 4.32 17.26 19.42
N ILE A 161 3.24 17.07 20.19
CA ILE A 161 2.20 16.09 19.87
C ILE A 161 1.49 16.48 18.56
N ASN A 162 1.18 17.76 18.37
CA ASN A 162 0.53 18.26 17.16
C ASN A 162 1.44 18.09 15.93
N ASP A 163 2.73 18.42 16.05
CA ASP A 163 3.71 18.27 14.96
C ASP A 163 3.82 16.81 14.50
N ILE A 164 3.88 15.86 15.44
CA ILE A 164 3.92 14.42 15.12
C ILE A 164 2.65 13.98 14.38
N LEU A 165 1.49 14.46 14.81
CA LEU A 165 0.23 14.15 14.14
C LEU A 165 0.17 14.71 12.73
N ASP A 166 0.64 15.93 12.52
CA ASP A 166 0.58 16.57 11.22
C ASP A 166 1.53 15.90 10.23
N VAL A 167 2.75 15.52 10.67
CA VAL A 167 3.65 14.66 9.88
C VAL A 167 2.97 13.35 9.51
N ALA A 168 2.28 12.70 10.46
CA ALA A 168 1.57 11.45 10.19
C ALA A 168 0.43 11.60 9.17
N LYS A 169 -0.32 12.71 9.20
CA LYS A 169 -1.36 13.01 8.20
C LYS A 169 -0.77 13.25 6.81
N ILE A 170 0.39 13.93 6.73
CA ILE A 170 1.11 14.19 5.48
C ILE A 170 1.56 12.87 4.85
N GLU A 171 2.24 12.01 5.62
CA GLU A 171 2.72 10.71 5.14
C GLU A 171 1.59 9.79 4.67
N ALA A 172 0.41 9.89 5.31
CA ALA A 172 -0.77 9.14 4.92
C ALA A 172 -1.53 9.74 3.71
N GLY A 173 -1.08 10.88 3.16
CA GLY A 173 -1.76 11.59 2.08
C GLY A 173 -3.15 12.11 2.46
N LYS A 174 -3.43 12.26 3.77
CA LYS A 174 -4.74 12.70 4.30
C LYS A 174 -4.88 14.22 4.40
N ILE A 175 -3.84 14.98 4.07
CA ILE A 175 -3.92 16.43 3.94
C ILE A 175 -4.40 16.76 2.53
N SER A 176 -5.59 17.36 2.45
CA SER A 176 -6.10 18.00 1.23
C SER A 176 -5.98 19.51 1.39
N LEU A 177 -5.37 20.16 0.40
CA LEU A 177 -5.31 21.61 0.35
C LEU A 177 -6.56 22.12 -0.37
N ASP A 178 -7.39 22.87 0.35
CA ASP A 178 -8.53 23.57 -0.21
C ASP A 178 -8.12 25.02 -0.52
N ILE A 179 -7.66 25.23 -1.75
CA ILE A 179 -7.20 26.54 -2.21
C ILE A 179 -8.42 27.30 -2.75
N GLN A 180 -8.90 28.27 -1.97
CA GLN A 180 -10.00 29.14 -2.35
C GLN A 180 -9.70 30.60 -2.00
N PRO A 181 -10.22 31.57 -2.76
CA PRO A 181 -10.10 32.98 -2.42
C PRO A 181 -10.77 33.27 -1.07
N VAL A 182 -10.03 33.88 -0.15
CA VAL A 182 -10.53 34.18 1.20
C VAL A 182 -10.62 35.67 1.45
N ILE A 183 -11.66 36.10 2.18
CA ILE A 183 -11.83 37.50 2.56
C ILE A 183 -10.86 37.81 3.71
N LEU A 184 -9.81 38.58 3.41
CA LEU A 184 -8.73 38.87 4.35
C LEU A 184 -9.25 39.55 5.63
N ALA A 185 -10.20 40.48 5.49
CA ALA A 185 -10.83 41.15 6.62
C ALA A 185 -11.46 40.17 7.61
N ASN A 186 -12.15 39.13 7.13
CA ASN A 186 -12.79 38.13 7.99
C ASN A 186 -11.77 37.31 8.78
N ILE A 187 -10.63 36.97 8.17
CA ILE A 187 -9.54 36.24 8.83
C ILE A 187 -8.91 37.11 9.91
N CYS A 188 -8.60 38.37 9.59
CA CYS A 188 -8.02 39.32 10.53
C CYS A 188 -8.96 39.58 11.72
N GLU A 189 -10.25 39.81 11.48
CA GLU A 189 -11.25 40.01 12.53
C GLU A 189 -11.40 38.78 13.43
N SER A 190 -11.50 37.58 12.85
CA SER A 190 -11.59 36.33 13.60
C SER A 190 -10.35 36.12 14.47
N SER A 191 -9.16 36.39 13.94
CA SER A 191 -7.90 36.29 14.65
C SER A 191 -7.83 37.29 15.81
N MET A 192 -8.24 38.54 15.57
CA MET A 192 -8.31 39.58 16.59
C MET A 192 -9.26 39.22 17.72
N GLN A 193 -10.39 38.61 17.40
CA GLN A 193 -11.37 38.17 18.39
C GLN A 193 -10.83 37.03 19.26
N PHE A 194 -10.10 36.08 18.65
CA PHE A 194 -9.47 34.96 19.34
C PHE A 194 -8.44 35.41 20.39
N VAL A 195 -7.54 36.34 20.02
CA VAL A 195 -6.46 36.80 20.92
C VAL A 195 -6.90 37.87 21.92
N ARG A 196 -8.12 38.42 21.77
CA ARG A 196 -8.62 39.56 22.57
C ARG A 196 -8.60 39.30 24.07
N GLN A 197 -9.07 38.11 24.47
CA GLN A 197 -9.12 37.67 25.87
C GLN A 197 -7.72 37.61 26.49
N MET A 198 -6.77 36.99 25.78
CA MET A 198 -5.37 36.89 26.23
C MET A 198 -4.70 38.27 26.35
N ALA A 199 -4.92 39.15 25.37
CA ALA A 199 -4.39 40.51 25.40
C ALA A 199 -4.95 41.32 26.58
N HIS A 200 -6.25 41.16 26.87
CA HIS A 200 -6.87 41.77 28.03
C HIS A 200 -6.28 41.26 29.35
N LYS A 201 -6.11 39.93 29.52
CA LYS A 201 -5.45 39.34 30.70
C LYS A 201 -4.04 39.92 30.91
N LYS A 202 -3.30 40.20 29.83
CA LYS A 202 -1.94 40.77 29.87
C LYS A 202 -1.89 42.30 29.81
N SER A 203 -3.04 42.99 29.86
CA SER A 203 -3.13 44.46 29.71
C SER A 203 -2.47 45.02 28.44
N ILE A 204 -2.50 44.24 27.35
CA ILE A 204 -1.94 44.61 26.04
C ILE A 204 -3.03 45.29 25.20
N LYS A 205 -2.74 46.49 24.69
CA LYS A 205 -3.64 47.19 23.77
C LYS A 205 -3.47 46.62 22.36
N LEU A 206 -4.56 46.08 21.81
CA LEU A 206 -4.62 45.63 20.42
C LEU A 206 -5.19 46.74 19.54
N ASN A 207 -4.45 47.10 18.49
CA ASN A 207 -4.94 47.93 17.39
C ASN A 207 -4.87 47.09 16.11
N ALA A 208 -5.94 47.11 15.31
CA ALA A 208 -5.96 46.53 13.97
C ALA A 208 -6.29 47.64 12.97
N ASP A 209 -5.48 47.73 11.91
CA ASP A 209 -5.73 48.56 10.75
C ASP A 209 -5.91 47.61 9.56
N ILE A 210 -7.15 47.46 9.11
CA ILE A 210 -7.55 46.47 8.11
C ILE A 210 -8.08 47.22 6.89
N ASP A 211 -7.39 47.08 5.77
CA ASP A 211 -7.85 47.64 4.51
C ASP A 211 -8.98 46.79 3.92
N HIS A 212 -10.22 47.25 4.10
CA HIS A 212 -11.42 46.59 3.60
C HIS A 212 -11.57 46.65 2.06
N SER A 213 -10.68 47.35 1.35
CA SER A 213 -10.66 47.35 -0.12
C SER A 213 -10.04 46.07 -0.71
N LEU A 214 -9.23 45.35 0.06
CA LEU A 214 -8.66 44.06 -0.31
C LEU A 214 -9.70 42.94 -0.11
N LYS A 215 -10.42 42.60 -1.18
CA LYS A 215 -11.56 41.66 -1.12
C LYS A 215 -11.16 40.18 -1.00
N THR A 216 -10.07 39.76 -1.63
CA THR A 216 -9.64 38.35 -1.65
C THR A 216 -8.11 38.22 -1.74
N CYS A 217 -7.55 37.26 -1.02
CA CYS A 217 -6.17 36.75 -1.21
C CYS A 217 -6.22 35.30 -1.72
#